data_AF-A0A353WZV5-F1
#
_entry.id   AF-A0A353WZV5-F1
#
_cell.length_a   1.000
_cell.length_b   1.000
_cell.length_c   1.000
_cell.angle_alpha   90.00
_cell.angle_beta   90.00
_cell.angle_gamma   90.00
#
_symmetry.space_group_name_H-M   'P 1'
#
loop_
_entity.id
_entity.type
_entity.pdbx_description
1 polymer ?
#
loop_
_entity_poly.entity_id
_entity_poly.type
_entity_poly.pdbx_seq_one_letter_code
_entity_poly.pdbx_strand_id
1 'polypeptide(L)' 'MTTILIFCKILFGIFSMLTLIGLIRPWWVLWFLDEQNRWMVIKYYGRIALISGICILLLLQIT' A
#
# COMPACT_ATOMS: atom_id res chain seq x y z
N MET A 1 11.95 -0.71 18.24
CA MET A 1 11.72 -1.73 17.19
C MET A 1 10.23 -1.99 16.99
N THR A 2 9.47 -2.24 18.06
CA THR A 2 8.01 -2.46 18.01
C THR A 2 7.20 -1.30 17.41
N THR A 3 7.51 -0.04 17.74
CA THR A 3 6.82 1.14 17.19
C THR A 3 6.94 1.24 15.66
N ILE A 4 8.13 0.95 15.12
CA ILE A 4 8.39 0.95 13.68
C ILE A 4 7.59 -0.16 12.99
N LEU A 5 7.54 -1.34 13.59
CA LEU A 5 6.78 -2.47 13.08
C LEU A 5 5.27 -2.17 13.06
N ILE A 6 4.72 -1.54 14.10
CA ILE A 6 3.32 -1.10 14.14
C ILE A 6 3.05 -0.06 13.05
N PHE A 7 3.93 0.92 12.89
CA PHE A 7 3.83 1.92 11.82
C PHE A 7 3.80 1.26 10.43
N CYS A 8 4.72 0.33 10.15
CA CYS A 8 4.74 -0.41 8.88
C CYS A 8 3.45 -1.22 8.66
N LYS A 9 2.90 -1.86 9.70
CA LYS A 9 1.62 -2.59 9.62
C LYS A 9 0.44 -1.69 9.29
N ILE A 10 0.35 -0.52 9.91
CA ILE A 10 -0.71 0.46 9.62
C ILE A 10 -0.60 0.93 8.17
N LEU A 11 0.61 1.27 7.74
CA LEU A 11 0.89 1.72 6.38
C LEU A 11 0.52 0.63 5.36
N PHE A 12 0.96 -0.61 5.59
CA PHE A 12 0.58 -1.77 4.78
C PHE A 12 -0.94 -1.94 4.68
N GLY A 13 -1.65 -1.86 5.80
CA GLY A 13 -3.11 -1.99 5.85
C GLY A 13 -3.82 -0.92 5.02
N ILE A 14 -3.47 0.35 5.20
CA ILE A 14 -4.08 1.47 4.47
C ILE A 14 -3.85 1.32 2.96
N PHE A 15 -2.60 1.12 2.54
CA PHE A 15 -2.26 1.04 1.12
C PHE A 15 -2.81 -0.23 0.46
N SER A 16 -2.95 -1.33 1.20
CA SER A 16 -3.63 -2.53 0.70
C SER A 16 -5.13 -2.28 0.48
N MET A 17 -5.81 -1.62 1.43
CA MET A 17 -7.22 -1.25 1.27
C MET A 17 -7.44 -0.30 0.09
N LEU A 18 -6.61 0.74 -0.04
CA LEU A 18 -6.65 1.66 -1.18
C LEU A 18 -6.40 0.94 -2.51
N THR A 19 -5.50 -0.05 -2.53
CA THR A 19 -5.26 -0.88 -3.72
C THR A 19 -6.49 -1.69 -4.09
N LEU A 20 -7.13 -2.36 -3.12
CA LEU A 20 -8.35 -3.14 -3.36
C LEU A 20 -9.50 -2.26 -3.87
N ILE A 21 -9.73 -1.12 -3.23
CA ILE A 21 -10.76 -0.14 -3.62
C ILE A 21 -10.49 0.36 -5.06
N GLY A 22 -9.24 0.71 -5.37
CA GLY A 22 -8.87 1.22 -6.70
C GLY A 22 -8.90 0.17 -7.80
N LEU A 23 -8.68 -1.11 -7.48
CA LEU A 23 -8.84 -2.19 -8.45
C LEU A 23 -10.30 -2.37 -8.88
N ILE A 24 -11.26 -2.13 -7.97
CA ILE A 24 -12.70 -2.10 -8.30
C ILE A 24 -12.99 -0.87 -9.17
N ARG A 25 -12.66 0.33 -8.66
CA ARG A 25 -12.91 1.62 -9.33
C ARG A 25 -11.71 2.56 -9.16
N PRO A 26 -10.85 2.71 -10.19
CA PRO A 26 -9.61 3.47 -10.05
C PRO A 26 -9.84 4.95 -9.72
N TRP A 27 -10.92 5.55 -10.20
CA TRP A 27 -11.23 6.97 -9.96
C TRP A 27 -11.51 7.30 -8.49
N TRP A 28 -11.90 6.33 -7.66
CA TRP A 28 -12.12 6.56 -6.22
C TRP A 28 -10.85 6.92 -5.48
N VAL A 29 -9.70 6.50 -6.00
CA VAL A 29 -8.41 6.60 -5.32
C VAL A 29 -7.43 7.45 -6.11
N LEU A 30 -7.48 7.40 -7.44
CA LEU A 30 -6.64 8.17 -8.36
C LEU A 30 -7.33 9.46 -8.84
N TRP A 31 -8.27 10.03 -8.07
CA TRP A 31 -9.02 11.23 -8.47
C TRP A 31 -8.15 12.45 -8.82
N PHE A 32 -6.90 12.46 -8.33
CA PHE A 32 -5.91 13.52 -8.55
C PHE A 32 -5.00 13.28 -9.77
N LEU A 33 -5.11 12.13 -10.45
CA LEU A 33 -4.35 11.80 -11.66
C LEU A 33 -5.24 11.94 -12.89
N ASP A 34 -4.68 12.51 -13.96
CA ASP A 34 -5.36 12.65 -15.25
C ASP A 34 -5.65 11.28 -15.88
N GLU A 35 -4.72 10.34 -15.76
CA GLU A 35 -4.89 8.97 -16.23
C GLU A 35 -5.24 8.00 -15.10
N GLN A 36 -6.47 7.50 -15.15
CA GLN A 36 -7.03 6.62 -14.13
C GLN A 36 -7.22 5.21 -14.70
N ASN A 37 -6.27 4.32 -14.42
CA ASN A 37 -6.40 2.91 -14.77
C ASN A 37 -5.97 2.00 -13.60
N ARG A 38 -6.33 0.71 -13.67
CA ARG A 38 -6.01 -0.27 -12.62
C ARG A 38 -4.51 -0.48 -12.45
N TRP A 39 -3.74 -0.35 -13.53
CA TRP A 39 -2.28 -0.46 -13.48
C TRP A 39 -1.65 0.66 -12.66
N MET A 40 -2.18 1.88 -12.74
CA MET A 40 -1.74 3.02 -11.95
C MET A 40 -2.07 2.82 -10.47
N VAL A 41 -3.21 2.20 -10.14
CA VAL A 41 -3.54 1.84 -8.74
C VAL A 41 -2.47 0.90 -8.17
N ILE A 42 -2.09 -0.14 -8.92
CA ILE A 42 -1.04 -1.07 -8.52
C ILE A 42 0.31 -0.34 -8.41
N LYS A 43 0.64 0.54 -9.37
CA LYS A 43 1.91 1.27 -9.41
C LYS A 43 2.07 2.25 -8.25
N TYR A 44 1.00 2.95 -7.84
CA TYR A 44 1.02 3.91 -6.75
C TYR A 44 0.78 3.24 -5.39
N TYR A 45 -0.40 2.64 -5.20
CA TYR A 45 -0.78 2.08 -3.90
C TYR A 45 -0.20 0.69 -3.68
N GLY A 46 -0.25 -0.17 -4.71
CA GLY A 46 0.28 -1.53 -4.63
C GLY A 46 1.78 -1.58 -4.40
N ARG A 47 2.56 -0.68 -5.00
CA ARG A 47 4.01 -0.57 -4.77
C ARG A 47 4.33 -0.22 -3.32
N ILE A 48 3.58 0.71 -2.73
CA ILE A 48 3.78 1.11 -1.32
C ILE A 48 3.35 -0.02 -0.37
N ALA A 49 2.25 -0.71 -0.68
CA ALA A 49 1.83 -1.91 0.05
C ALA A 49 2.91 -3.01 -0.02
N LEU A 50 3.50 -3.28 -1.19
CA LEU A 50 4.58 -4.25 -1.32
C LEU A 50 5.82 -3.88 -0.50
N ILE A 51 6.27 -2.62 -0.58
CA ILE A 51 7.45 -2.15 0.17
C ILE A 51 7.21 -2.27 1.68
N SER A 52 6.05 -1.82 2.16
CA SER A 52 5.70 -1.92 3.58
C SER A 52 5.58 -3.38 4.04
N GLY A 53 5.04 -4.27 3.21
CA GLY A 53 5.01 -5.72 3.48
C GLY A 53 6.41 -6.34 3.61
N ILE A 54 7.32 -6.00 2.70
CA ILE A 54 8.72 -6.45 2.78
C ILE A 54 9.40 -5.91 4.06
N CYS A 55 9.18 -4.64 4.40
CA CYS A 55 9.69 -4.06 5.64
C CYS A 55 9.17 -4.80 6.88
N ILE A 56 7.89 -5.19 6.91
CA ILE A 56 7.33 -5.98 8.02
C ILE A 56 8.03 -7.33 8.14
N LEU A 57 8.22 -8.03 7.01
CA LEU A 57 8.88 -9.34 7.00
C LEU A 57 10.32 -9.26 7.51
N LEU A 58 11.08 -8.26 7.06
CA LEU A 58 12.46 -8.04 7.52
C LEU A 58 12.52 -7.68 9.00
N LEU A 59 11.64 -6.78 9.47
CA LEU A 59 11.61 -6.38 10.87
C LEU A 59 11.22 -7.54 11.80
N LEU A 60 10.30 -8.41 11.36
CA LEU A 60 9.87 -9.58 12.11
C LEU A 60 11.00 -10.62 12.31
N GLN A 61 11.98 -10.68 11.40
CA GLN A 61 13.13 -11.57 11.56
C GLN A 61 14.15 -11.08 12.58
N ILE A 62 14.15 -9.77 12.90
CA ILE A 62 15.15 -9.11 13.75
C ILE A 62 14.63 -8.92 15.19
N THR A 63 13.31 -8.85 15.37
CA THR A 63 12.63 -8.76 16.68
C THR A 63 12.28 -10.12 17.24
#